data_AF-A0A915E696-F1
#
_entry.id   AF-A0A915E696-F1
#
_cell.length_a   1.000
_cell.length_b   1.000
_cell.length_c   1.000
_cell.angle_alpha   90.00
_cell.angle_beta   90.00
_cell.angle_gamma   90.00
#
_symmetry.space_group_name_H-M   'P 1'
#
loop_
_entity.id
_entity.type
_entity.pdbx_description
1 polymer ?
#
loop_
_entity_poly.entity_id
_entity_poly.type
_entity_poly.pdbx_seq_one_letter_code
_entity_poly.pdbx_strand_id
1 'polypeptide(L)' 'MPIFYGRGVVSNIVGLMPYRKEIVTVVGAPIKVTENANPSEEEVDKVHSEYCKQLANLFNQHKTKYGISEDIELEFV' A
#
# COMPACT_ATOMS: atom_id res chain seq x y z
N MET A 1 -35.11 3.93 1.66
CA MET A 1 -34.28 2.72 1.87
C MET A 1 -32.99 2.90 1.08
N PRO A 2 -31.79 2.73 1.67
CA PRO A 2 -30.58 2.78 0.86
C PRO A 2 -30.58 1.58 -0.09
N ILE A 3 -30.47 1.86 -1.40
CA ILE A 3 -30.42 0.82 -2.43
C ILE A 3 -28.95 0.44 -2.60
N PHE A 4 -28.57 -0.74 -2.12
CA PHE A 4 -27.23 -1.29 -2.29
C PHE A 4 -27.10 -1.87 -3.70
N TYR A 5 -26.23 -1.28 -4.52
CA TYR A 5 -25.90 -1.77 -5.86
C TYR A 5 -24.49 -2.38 -5.83
N GLY A 6 -24.41 -3.70 -5.88
CA GLY A 6 -23.16 -4.47 -5.82
C GLY A 6 -23.34 -5.88 -6.39
N ARG A 7 -22.47 -6.83 -6.04
CA ARG A 7 -22.57 -8.24 -6.48
C ARG A 7 -23.46 -9.10 -5.59
N GLY A 8 -24.28 -9.95 -6.20
CA GLY A 8 -25.02 -11.04 -5.52
C GLY A 8 -24.12 -12.25 -5.23
N VAL A 9 -24.53 -13.08 -4.26
CA VAL A 9 -23.75 -14.27 -3.82
C VAL A 9 -23.74 -15.38 -4.88
N VAL A 10 -24.73 -15.43 -5.80
CA VAL A 10 -24.92 -16.58 -6.72
C VAL A 10 -24.93 -16.25 -8.22
N SER A 11 -24.95 -14.98 -8.64
CA SER A 11 -24.65 -14.54 -10.02
C SER A 11 -24.73 -13.01 -10.09
N ASN A 12 -24.24 -12.39 -11.18
CA ASN A 12 -24.14 -10.94 -11.40
C ASN A 12 -25.50 -10.20 -11.50
N ILE A 13 -26.40 -10.45 -10.57
CA ILE A 13 -27.73 -9.86 -10.48
C ILE A 13 -27.76 -9.24 -9.09
N VAL A 14 -27.37 -7.96 -8.99
CA VAL A 14 -27.56 -7.03 -7.85
C VAL A 14 -27.47 -7.63 -6.43
N GLY A 15 -26.43 -7.29 -5.68
CA GLY A 15 -26.32 -7.69 -4.26
C GLY A 15 -25.45 -6.78 -3.40
N LEU A 16 -25.18 -7.22 -2.17
CA LEU A 16 -24.55 -6.40 -1.13
C LEU A 16 -23.01 -6.31 -1.23
N MET A 17 -22.37 -7.10 -2.11
CA MET A 17 -20.92 -7.13 -2.19
C MET A 17 -20.35 -5.94 -2.98
N PRO A 18 -19.20 -5.35 -2.57
CA PRO A 18 -18.55 -4.28 -3.30
C PRO A 18 -18.23 -4.65 -4.75
N TYR A 19 -18.13 -3.64 -5.62
CA TYR A 19 -17.65 -3.83 -6.98
C TYR A 19 -16.18 -4.25 -7.01
N ARG A 20 -15.83 -5.16 -7.93
CA ARG A 20 -14.43 -5.49 -8.19
C ARG A 20 -13.74 -4.27 -8.78
N LYS A 21 -12.67 -3.83 -8.13
CA LYS A 21 -11.70 -2.88 -8.68
C LYS A 21 -10.39 -3.61 -8.87
N GLU A 22 -9.60 -3.15 -9.83
CA GLU A 22 -8.24 -3.63 -10.04
C GLU A 22 -7.39 -3.35 -8.80
N ILE A 23 -6.55 -4.31 -8.42
CA ILE A 23 -5.54 -4.14 -7.37
C ILE A 23 -4.19 -4.09 -8.08
N VAL A 24 -3.49 -2.97 -7.91
CA VAL A 24 -2.16 -2.77 -8.48
C VAL A 24 -1.11 -2.89 -7.40
N THR A 25 -0.12 -3.74 -7.61
CA THR A 25 1.03 -3.89 -6.71
C THR A 25 2.27 -3.30 -7.37
N VAL A 26 2.94 -2.39 -6.65
CA VAL A 26 4.22 -1.79 -7.07
C VAL A 26 5.30 -2.30 -6.13
N VAL A 27 6.40 -2.78 -6.68
CA VAL A 27 7.54 -3.33 -5.92
C VAL A 27 8.73 -2.38 -6.06
N GLY A 28 9.29 -1.97 -4.93
CA GLY A 28 10.44 -1.07 -4.85
C GLY A 28 11.78 -1.77 -5.05
N ALA A 29 12.85 -0.98 -5.01
CA ALA A 29 14.21 -1.50 -5.01
C ALA A 29 14.52 -2.29 -3.72
N PRO A 30 15.42 -3.28 -3.77
CA PRO A 30 15.82 -4.02 -2.58
C PRO A 30 16.69 -3.16 -1.65
N ILE A 31 16.50 -3.32 -0.34
CA ILE A 31 17.34 -2.70 0.69
C ILE A 31 18.36 -3.74 1.16
N LYS A 32 19.65 -3.37 1.11
CA LYS A 32 20.72 -4.26 1.58
C LYS A 32 20.80 -4.19 3.09
N VAL A 33 20.66 -5.33 3.74
CA VAL A 33 20.81 -5.48 5.20
C VAL A 33 21.94 -6.44 5.51
N THR A 34 22.61 -6.21 6.64
CA THR A 34 23.59 -7.14 7.18
C THR A 34 22.88 -8.10 8.11
N GLU A 35 23.16 -9.40 8.01
CA GLU A 35 22.62 -10.37 8.94
C GLU A 35 23.28 -10.19 10.31
N ASN A 36 22.46 -9.96 11.34
CA ASN A 36 22.89 -9.84 12.73
C ASN A 36 21.98 -10.68 13.62
N ALA A 37 22.55 -11.62 14.38
CA ALA A 37 21.80 -12.51 15.26
C ALA A 37 21.19 -11.80 16.48
N ASN A 38 21.75 -10.65 16.88
CA ASN A 38 21.25 -9.84 17.98
C ASN A 38 21.42 -8.34 17.64
N PRO A 39 20.57 -7.79 16.77
CA PRO A 39 20.67 -6.40 16.33
C PRO A 39 20.41 -5.43 17.48
N SER A 40 21.08 -4.28 17.44
CA SER A 40 20.74 -3.17 18.33
C SER A 40 19.50 -2.44 17.82
N GLU A 41 18.80 -1.74 18.71
CA GLU A 41 17.65 -0.90 18.35
C GLU A 41 18.05 0.16 17.30
N GLU A 42 19.23 0.77 17.46
CA GLU A 42 19.77 1.74 16.50
C GLU A 42 19.97 1.16 15.09
N GLU A 43 20.39 -0.11 14.98
CA GLU A 43 20.58 -0.78 13.69
C GLU A 43 19.23 -1.01 13.00
N VAL A 44 18.22 -1.44 13.76
CA VAL A 44 16.86 -1.65 13.26
C VAL A 44 16.24 -0.32 12.84
N ASP A 45 16.35 0.72 13.66
CA ASP A 45 15.82 2.06 13.38
C ASP A 45 16.42 2.66 12.11
N LYS A 46 17.71 2.44 11.88
CA LYS A 46 18.39 2.90 10.68
C LYS A 46 17.80 2.25 9.43
N VAL A 47 17.65 0.93 9.43
CA VAL A 47 17.07 0.19 8.29
C VAL A 47 15.60 0.55 8.10
N HIS A 48 14.84 0.68 9.20
CA HIS A 48 13.44 1.07 9.17
C HIS A 48 13.24 2.48 8.60
N SER A 49 14.06 3.45 9.02
CA SER A 49 14.06 4.81 8.49
C SER A 49 14.36 4.83 6.99
N GLU A 50 15.34 4.05 6.54
CA GLU A 50 15.65 3.89 5.12
C GLU A 50 14.47 3.29 4.35
N TYR A 51 13.83 2.26 4.90
CA TYR A 51 12.65 1.61 4.32
C TYR A 51 11.49 2.60 4.15
N CYS A 52 11.11 3.32 5.21
CA CYS A 52 10.02 4.29 5.16
C CYS A 52 10.30 5.39 4.13
N LYS A 53 11.54 5.89 4.06
CA LYS A 53 11.94 6.88 3.04
C LYS A 53 11.79 6.34 1.62
N GLN A 54 12.29 5.13 1.35
CA GLN A 54 12.17 4.53 0.02
C GLN A 54 10.71 4.24 -0.36
N LEU A 55 9.90 3.80 0.61
CA LEU A 55 8.48 3.54 0.40
C LEU A 55 7.68 4.82 0.13
N ALA A 56 7.96 5.92 0.84
CA ALA A 56 7.35 7.23 0.57
C ALA A 56 7.70 7.74 -0.83
N ASN A 57 8.96 7.58 -1.25
CA ASN A 57 9.39 7.93 -2.60
C ASN A 57 8.68 7.09 -3.67
N LEU A 58 8.59 5.77 -3.46
CA LEU A 58 7.88 4.87 -4.38
C LEU A 58 6.39 5.23 -4.49
N PHE A 59 5.75 5.53 -3.37
CA PHE A 59 4.37 6.00 -3.34
C PHE A 59 4.21 7.30 -4.15
N ASN A 60 5.03 8.31 -3.86
CA ASN A 60 4.95 9.62 -4.54
C ASN A 60 5.18 9.52 -6.05
N GLN A 61 6.05 8.61 -6.51
CA GLN A 61 6.30 8.38 -7.93
C GLN A 61 5.10 7.75 -8.67
N HIS A 62 4.27 6.98 -7.97
CA HIS A 62 3.21 6.17 -8.57
C HIS A 62 1.78 6.62 -8.21
N LYS A 63 1.60 7.51 -7.22
CA LYS A 63 0.29 7.89 -6.70
C LYS A 63 -0.64 8.49 -7.76
N THR A 64 -0.15 9.45 -8.55
CA THR A 64 -0.94 10.11 -9.60
C THR A 64 -1.33 9.15 -10.74
N LYS A 65 -0.44 8.20 -11.08
CA LYS A 65 -0.70 7.18 -12.10
C LYS A 65 -1.92 6.31 -11.78
N TYR A 66 -2.20 6.08 -10.49
CA TYR A 66 -3.31 5.23 -10.04
C TYR A 66 -4.49 6.02 -9.46
N GLY A 67 -4.55 7.34 -9.73
CA GLY A 67 -5.69 8.18 -9.39
C GLY A 67 -5.70 8.73 -7.96
N ILE A 68 -4.55 8.73 -7.29
CA ILE A 68 -4.36 9.41 -6.00
C ILE A 68 -3.87 10.84 -6.28
N SER A 69 -4.42 11.82 -5.56
CA SER A 69 -4.09 13.24 -5.72
C SER A 69 -2.67 13.57 -5.22
N GLU A 70 -2.09 14.67 -5.71
CA GLU A 70 -0.71 15.08 -5.40
C GLU A 70 -0.51 15.53 -3.95
N ASP A 71 -1.56 16.06 -3.32
CA ASP A 71 -1.59 16.55 -1.94
C ASP A 71 -1.65 15.42 -0.90
N ILE A 72 -1.92 14.19 -1.31
CA ILE A 72 -1.97 13.04 -0.40
C ILE A 72 -0.55 12.55 -0.16
N GLU A 73 -0.17 12.48 1.12
CA GLU A 73 1.09 11.92 1.59
C GLU A 73 0.88 10.59 2.32
N LEU A 74 1.94 9.79 2.37
CA LEU A 74 1.95 8.51 3.07
C LEU A 74 2.37 8.73 4.52
N GLU A 75 1.52 8.33 5.47
CA GLU A 75 1.82 8.36 6.90
C GLU A 75 2.27 6.98 7.39
N PHE A 76 3.33 6.96 8.19
CA PHE A 76 3.84 5.77 8.86
C PHE A 76 3.38 5.79 10.33
N VAL A 77 3.09 4.61 10.89
CA VAL A 77 2.64 4.40 12.28
C VAL A 77 3.79 3.87 13.13
#